data_AF-A0A7L2A6V7-F1
#
_entry.id   AF-A0A7L2A6V7-F1
#
_cell.length_a   1.000
_cell.length_b   1.000
_cell.length_c   1.000
_cell.angle_alpha   90.00
_cell.angle_beta   90.00
_cell.angle_gamma   90.00
#
_symmetry.space_group_name_H-M   'P 1'
#
loop_
_entity.id
_entity.type
_entity.pdbx_description
1 polymer ?
#
loop_
_entity_poly.entity_id
_entity_poly.type
_entity_poly.pdbx_seq_one_letter_code
_entity_poly.pdbx_strand_id
1 'polypeptide(L)'
;IGEWTLPGARFPLEMARDSDVGRNSLLTYQLTSHPSLTLTVRENPDGSKQPELVLESTLDREKQSSFELVLTAVDGGEPARSGTVQIRINVTDANDNPPVFSKSIYEARVAENLPVGSQVLRVVATDADAGPNGRVSYSFSNVPDSIRRLFTVESNSGEVKTAGPLDFEEKKKYTFTLEATDGGGLTSHCKAQIDITDENDNPPEITLLSLSSPVPEDAPTGTVVALLKVRDRDSGENGQVSCELSGEAPLSIVASPGGSYKVLVLAKALDREEAAFHELVLRASDGGDPARTGTARIRVTVVDANDNAPVFSQAEYTVRVAEDVPVGSVLVTVTATDADEGLNGHVKY
;
A
#
# COMPACT_ATOMS: atom_id res chain seq x y z
N ILE A 1 -35.12 -35.42 -7.70
CA ILE A 1 -34.23 -36.37 -6.99
C ILE A 1 -33.01 -35.59 -6.55
N GLY A 2 -32.58 -35.66 -5.29
CA GLY A 2 -31.41 -34.89 -4.83
C GLY A 2 -30.09 -35.54 -5.20
N GLU A 3 -29.03 -34.76 -5.32
CA GLU A 3 -27.69 -35.24 -5.68
C GLU A 3 -27.09 -36.17 -4.62
N TRP A 4 -27.37 -35.89 -3.34
CA TRP A 4 -26.99 -36.77 -2.23
C TRP A 4 -27.86 -38.02 -2.09
N THR A 5 -28.79 -38.26 -3.03
CA THR A 5 -29.55 -39.52 -3.03
C THR A 5 -28.60 -40.67 -3.31
N LEU A 6 -28.50 -41.60 -2.36
CA LEU A 6 -27.64 -42.78 -2.49
C LEU A 6 -28.20 -43.79 -3.51
N PRO A 7 -27.32 -44.51 -4.23
CA PRO A 7 -27.73 -45.65 -5.04
C PRO A 7 -28.55 -46.68 -4.24
N GLY A 8 -29.54 -47.28 -4.89
CA GLY A 8 -30.54 -48.17 -4.30
C GLY A 8 -31.81 -47.46 -3.84
N ALA A 9 -31.84 -46.12 -3.82
CA ALA A 9 -33.06 -45.37 -3.55
C ALA A 9 -34.15 -45.70 -4.57
N ARG A 10 -35.39 -45.85 -4.08
CA ARG A 10 -36.54 -46.25 -4.87
C ARG A 10 -37.61 -45.17 -4.90
N PHE A 11 -38.15 -44.89 -6.08
CA PHE A 11 -39.19 -43.89 -6.30
C PHE A 11 -40.41 -44.55 -6.92
N PRO A 12 -41.50 -44.76 -6.17
CA PRO A 12 -42.72 -45.35 -6.71
C PRO A 12 -43.33 -44.42 -7.75
N LEU A 13 -43.72 -44.99 -8.89
CA LEU A 13 -44.42 -44.30 -9.97
C LEU A 13 -45.91 -44.61 -9.93
N GLU A 14 -46.71 -43.75 -10.57
CA GLU A 14 -48.14 -44.00 -10.72
C GLU A 14 -48.39 -45.24 -11.59
N MET A 15 -49.35 -46.07 -11.17
CA MET A 15 -49.75 -47.26 -11.90
C MET A 15 -50.65 -46.88 -13.08
N ALA A 16 -50.39 -47.47 -14.24
CA ALA A 16 -51.31 -47.43 -15.36
C ALA A 16 -52.58 -48.23 -15.05
N ARG A 17 -53.69 -47.83 -15.67
CA ARG A 17 -55.00 -48.47 -15.49
C ARG A 17 -55.50 -48.99 -16.83
N ASP A 18 -55.95 -50.24 -16.82
CA ASP A 18 -56.61 -50.88 -17.94
C ASP A 18 -58.04 -51.27 -17.52
N SER A 19 -59.02 -51.00 -18.38
CA SER A 19 -60.44 -51.28 -18.10
C SER A 19 -60.85 -52.70 -18.52
N ASP A 20 -59.99 -53.42 -19.24
CA ASP A 20 -60.22 -54.81 -19.60
C ASP A 20 -60.13 -55.74 -18.37
N VAL A 21 -60.38 -57.04 -18.54
CA VAL A 21 -60.32 -58.06 -17.48
C VAL A 21 -59.48 -59.25 -17.92
N GLY A 22 -58.78 -59.88 -16.98
CA GLY A 22 -58.01 -61.10 -17.23
C GLY A 22 -56.69 -60.81 -17.94
N ARG A 23 -56.34 -61.60 -18.97
CA ARG A 23 -55.04 -61.44 -19.68
C ARG A 23 -54.93 -60.07 -20.36
N ASN A 24 -56.04 -59.51 -20.82
CA ASN A 24 -56.05 -58.23 -21.53
C ASN A 24 -55.81 -57.02 -20.61
N SER A 25 -55.97 -57.17 -19.28
CA SER A 25 -55.66 -56.09 -18.32
C SER A 25 -54.30 -56.25 -17.65
N LEU A 26 -53.53 -57.27 -18.02
CA LEU A 26 -52.22 -57.54 -17.41
C LEU A 26 -51.19 -56.58 -18.01
N LEU A 27 -50.74 -55.63 -17.18
CA LEU A 27 -49.76 -54.65 -17.60
C LEU A 27 -48.32 -55.14 -17.40
N THR A 28 -47.46 -54.83 -18.37
CA THR A 28 -46.00 -54.88 -18.25
C THR A 28 -45.44 -53.48 -18.48
N TYR A 29 -44.39 -53.13 -17.74
CA TYR A 29 -43.81 -51.79 -17.80
C TYR A 29 -42.42 -51.83 -18.40
N GLN A 30 -42.10 -50.85 -19.23
CA GLN A 30 -40.80 -50.64 -19.84
C GLN A 30 -40.40 -49.18 -19.70
N LEU A 31 -39.13 -48.92 -19.39
CA LEU A 31 -38.57 -47.58 -19.25
C LEU A 31 -37.54 -47.35 -20.35
N THR A 32 -37.41 -46.11 -20.83
CA THR A 32 -36.28 -45.70 -21.67
C THR A 32 -34.96 -45.98 -20.96
N SER A 33 -33.98 -46.52 -21.68
CA SER A 33 -32.65 -46.81 -21.13
C SER A 33 -31.97 -45.53 -20.63
N HIS A 34 -31.45 -45.55 -19.39
CA HIS A 34 -30.73 -44.46 -18.77
C HIS A 34 -29.55 -45.00 -17.95
N PRO A 35 -28.37 -44.35 -17.95
CA PRO A 35 -27.18 -44.87 -17.24
C PRO A 35 -27.34 -44.97 -15.73
N SER A 36 -28.15 -44.09 -15.12
CA SER A 36 -28.28 -43.98 -13.66
C SER A 36 -29.59 -44.48 -13.08
N LEU A 37 -30.57 -44.82 -13.91
CA LEU A 37 -31.91 -45.20 -13.44
C LEU A 37 -32.42 -46.42 -14.17
N THR A 38 -32.92 -47.37 -13.39
CA THR A 38 -33.57 -48.58 -13.89
C THR A 38 -35.02 -48.64 -13.41
N LEU A 39 -35.81 -49.48 -14.06
CA LEU A 39 -37.18 -49.77 -13.66
C LEU A 39 -37.23 -51.13 -12.98
N THR A 40 -37.80 -51.16 -11.78
CA THR A 40 -38.22 -52.41 -11.15
C THR A 40 -39.74 -52.41 -11.00
N VAL A 41 -40.35 -53.59 -10.99
CA VAL A 41 -41.80 -53.73 -10.83
C VAL A 41 -42.04 -54.57 -9.60
N ARG A 42 -42.70 -53.97 -8.61
CA ARG A 42 -43.13 -54.65 -7.40
C ARG A 42 -44.55 -55.16 -7.59
N GLU A 43 -44.77 -56.44 -7.31
CA GLU A 43 -46.11 -57.03 -7.31
C GLU A 43 -46.74 -56.88 -5.93
N ASN A 44 -47.94 -56.29 -5.91
CA ASN A 44 -48.72 -56.11 -4.71
C ASN A 44 -49.52 -57.39 -4.39
N PRO A 45 -49.97 -57.58 -3.13
CA PRO A 45 -50.75 -58.75 -2.74
C PRO A 45 -52.08 -58.94 -3.49
N ASP A 46 -52.60 -57.87 -4.09
CA ASP A 46 -53.81 -57.87 -4.92
C ASP A 46 -53.54 -58.23 -6.41
N GLY A 47 -52.29 -58.56 -6.75
CA GLY A 47 -51.83 -58.87 -8.11
C GLY A 47 -51.57 -57.63 -8.97
N SER A 48 -51.75 -56.41 -8.44
CA SER A 48 -51.39 -55.18 -9.14
C SER A 48 -49.87 -55.01 -9.20
N LYS A 49 -49.38 -54.45 -10.31
CA LYS A 49 -47.95 -54.22 -10.55
C LYS A 49 -47.62 -52.74 -10.39
N GLN A 50 -46.79 -52.42 -9.40
CA GLN A 50 -46.32 -51.08 -9.12
C GLN A 50 -44.92 -50.86 -9.72
N PRO A 51 -44.77 -49.95 -10.71
CA PRO A 51 -43.46 -49.56 -11.21
C PRO A 51 -42.72 -48.68 -10.19
N GLU A 52 -41.44 -48.96 -9.95
CA GLU A 52 -40.53 -48.20 -9.09
C GLU A 52 -39.26 -47.87 -9.89
N LEU A 53 -38.87 -46.60 -9.94
CA LEU A 53 -37.53 -46.22 -10.40
C LEU A 53 -36.51 -46.55 -9.32
N VAL A 54 -35.40 -47.16 -9.71
CA VAL A 54 -34.26 -47.43 -8.82
C VAL A 54 -33.05 -46.66 -9.31
N LEU A 55 -32.44 -45.90 -8.41
CA LEU A 55 -31.22 -45.16 -8.70
C LEU A 55 -30.02 -46.12 -8.62
N GLU A 56 -29.32 -46.34 -9.74
CA GLU A 56 -28.17 -47.25 -9.81
C GLU A 56 -26.84 -46.54 -9.53
N SER A 57 -26.75 -45.25 -9.87
CA SER A 57 -25.57 -44.41 -9.64
C SER A 57 -25.98 -43.01 -9.20
N THR A 58 -25.09 -42.32 -8.49
CA THR A 58 -25.33 -40.96 -8.01
C THR A 58 -25.60 -40.01 -9.18
N LEU A 59 -26.50 -39.04 -8.95
CA LEU A 59 -26.77 -37.96 -9.90
C LEU A 59 -25.86 -36.76 -9.59
N ASP A 60 -25.60 -35.97 -10.61
CA ASP A 60 -24.77 -34.76 -10.57
C ASP A 60 -25.47 -33.71 -11.44
N ARG A 61 -25.96 -32.66 -10.81
CA ARG A 61 -26.76 -31.57 -11.36
C ARG A 61 -25.89 -30.63 -12.17
N GLU A 62 -24.63 -30.42 -11.77
CA GLU A 62 -23.64 -29.63 -12.51
C GLU A 62 -23.37 -30.26 -13.88
N LYS A 63 -23.43 -31.60 -13.98
CA LYS A 63 -23.43 -32.32 -15.27
C LYS A 63 -24.78 -32.27 -15.97
N GLN A 64 -25.87 -32.60 -15.28
CA GLN A 64 -27.21 -32.65 -15.88
C GLN A 64 -28.32 -32.34 -14.86
N SER A 65 -28.85 -31.12 -14.93
CA SER A 65 -29.85 -30.61 -13.98
C SER A 65 -31.26 -31.17 -14.16
N SER A 66 -31.60 -31.67 -15.35
CA SER A 66 -32.84 -32.38 -15.61
C SER A 66 -32.75 -33.28 -16.83
N PHE A 67 -33.60 -34.31 -16.85
CA PHE A 67 -33.73 -35.22 -17.98
C PHE A 67 -35.12 -35.85 -18.01
N GLU A 68 -35.47 -36.42 -19.16
CA GLU A 68 -36.79 -36.97 -19.42
C GLU A 68 -36.68 -38.45 -19.77
N LEU A 69 -37.54 -39.26 -19.17
CA LEU A 69 -37.67 -40.69 -19.43
C LEU A 69 -39.07 -40.99 -19.93
N VAL A 70 -39.23 -42.01 -20.77
CA VAL A 70 -40.56 -42.48 -21.20
C VAL A 70 -40.85 -43.82 -20.53
N LEU A 71 -41.93 -43.87 -19.75
CA LEU A 71 -42.50 -45.11 -19.22
C LEU A 71 -43.61 -45.58 -20.16
N THR A 72 -43.51 -46.84 -20.58
CA THR A 72 -44.48 -47.51 -21.45
C THR A 72 -45.14 -48.63 -20.67
N ALA A 73 -46.47 -48.62 -20.61
CA ALA A 73 -47.28 -49.75 -20.12
C ALA A 73 -47.83 -50.50 -21.33
N VAL A 74 -47.69 -51.82 -21.35
CA VAL A 74 -48.14 -52.70 -22.44
C VAL A 74 -49.06 -53.78 -21.87
N ASP A 75 -50.24 -53.94 -22.48
CA ASP A 75 -51.21 -54.96 -22.10
C ASP A 75 -50.81 -56.38 -22.57
N GLY A 76 -51.55 -57.39 -22.11
CA GLY A 76 -51.30 -58.80 -22.47
C GLY A 76 -52.11 -59.30 -23.68
N GLY A 77 -52.76 -58.39 -24.42
CA GLY A 77 -53.68 -58.69 -25.52
C GLY A 77 -52.98 -59.11 -26.81
N GLU A 78 -53.76 -59.65 -27.75
CA GLU A 78 -53.33 -59.93 -29.13
C GLU A 78 -54.35 -59.32 -30.11
N PRO A 79 -54.04 -58.18 -30.76
CA PRO A 79 -52.78 -57.42 -30.70
C PRO A 79 -52.62 -56.63 -29.38
N ALA A 80 -51.37 -56.50 -28.92
CA ALA A 80 -51.06 -55.76 -27.70
C ALA A 80 -51.25 -54.25 -27.89
N ARG A 81 -51.79 -53.56 -26.89
CA ARG A 81 -51.89 -52.09 -26.83
C ARG A 81 -50.92 -51.54 -25.80
N SER A 82 -50.53 -50.29 -25.99
CA SER A 82 -49.63 -49.60 -25.08
C SER A 82 -50.06 -48.17 -24.82
N GLY A 83 -49.72 -47.68 -23.63
CA GLY A 83 -49.81 -46.29 -23.23
C GLY A 83 -48.44 -45.80 -22.75
N THR A 84 -48.10 -44.55 -23.06
CA THR A 84 -46.83 -43.94 -22.66
C THR A 84 -47.05 -42.71 -21.80
N VAL A 85 -46.13 -42.47 -20.88
CA VAL A 85 -46.05 -41.24 -20.09
C VAL A 85 -44.60 -40.76 -20.02
N GLN A 86 -44.42 -39.44 -20.13
CA GLN A 86 -43.13 -38.78 -20.01
C GLN A 86 -42.88 -38.37 -18.56
N ILE A 87 -41.78 -38.84 -18.00
CA ILE A 87 -41.34 -38.57 -16.64
C ILE A 87 -40.19 -37.57 -16.73
N ARG A 88 -40.44 -36.34 -16.27
CA ARG A 88 -39.39 -35.33 -16.13
C ARG A 88 -38.77 -35.43 -14.76
N ILE A 89 -37.48 -35.73 -14.72
CA ILE A 89 -36.69 -35.79 -13.49
C ILE A 89 -35.90 -34.50 -13.38
N ASN A 90 -36.19 -33.72 -12.34
CA ASN A 90 -35.38 -32.58 -11.95
C ASN A 90 -34.43 -33.02 -10.83
N VAL A 91 -33.14 -32.73 -11.00
CA VAL A 91 -32.11 -32.97 -9.99
C VAL A 91 -32.07 -31.76 -9.07
N THR A 92 -32.26 -31.97 -7.77
CA THR A 92 -32.21 -30.88 -6.78
C THR A 92 -30.80 -30.73 -6.24
N ASP A 93 -30.35 -29.48 -6.25
CA ASP A 93 -29.03 -29.03 -5.82
C ASP A 93 -28.67 -29.46 -4.40
N ALA A 94 -27.40 -29.80 -4.21
CA ALA A 94 -26.76 -30.01 -2.94
C ALA A 94 -25.47 -29.19 -2.87
N ASN A 95 -25.09 -28.75 -1.67
CA ASN A 95 -23.94 -27.87 -1.50
C ASN A 95 -22.63 -28.67 -1.48
N ASP A 96 -22.17 -29.15 -2.65
CA ASP A 96 -21.02 -30.03 -2.78
C ASP A 96 -19.85 -29.45 -3.59
N ASN A 97 -20.00 -28.26 -4.17
CA ASN A 97 -18.91 -27.51 -4.77
C ASN A 97 -18.55 -26.30 -3.88
N PRO A 98 -17.30 -26.20 -3.40
CA PRO A 98 -16.87 -24.99 -2.70
C PRO A 98 -16.62 -23.84 -3.70
N PRO A 99 -16.67 -22.57 -3.25
CA PRO A 99 -16.27 -21.44 -4.07
C PRO A 99 -14.84 -21.59 -4.59
N VAL A 100 -14.57 -21.20 -5.83
CA VAL A 100 -13.23 -21.27 -6.43
C VAL A 100 -12.77 -19.89 -6.90
N PHE A 101 -11.71 -19.36 -6.31
CA PHE A 101 -11.08 -18.12 -6.76
C PHE A 101 -10.45 -18.27 -8.16
N SER A 102 -10.58 -17.22 -8.99
CA SER A 102 -9.96 -17.19 -10.33
C SER A 102 -8.42 -17.18 -10.30
N LYS A 103 -7.82 -16.77 -9.18
CA LYS A 103 -6.37 -16.73 -8.93
C LYS A 103 -6.06 -17.12 -7.49
N SER A 104 -4.94 -17.80 -7.28
CA SER A 104 -4.42 -18.08 -5.93
C SER A 104 -3.81 -16.85 -5.26
N ILE A 105 -3.29 -15.90 -6.06
CA ILE A 105 -2.69 -14.64 -5.63
C ILE A 105 -3.23 -13.48 -6.48
N TYR A 106 -3.71 -12.44 -5.82
CA TYR A 106 -4.09 -11.17 -6.42
C TYR A 106 -3.07 -10.10 -6.02
N GLU A 107 -2.48 -9.43 -7.01
CA GLU A 107 -1.46 -8.42 -6.79
C GLU A 107 -1.98 -7.04 -7.20
N ALA A 108 -1.64 -6.02 -6.42
CA ALA A 108 -1.92 -4.62 -6.73
C ALA A 108 -0.76 -3.72 -6.30
N ARG A 109 -0.63 -2.58 -6.98
CA ARG A 109 0.28 -1.50 -6.60
C ARG A 109 -0.54 -0.24 -6.42
N VAL A 110 -0.39 0.42 -5.28
CA VAL A 110 -1.15 1.64 -4.94
C VAL A 110 -0.25 2.68 -4.30
N ALA A 111 -0.48 3.95 -4.60
CA ALA A 111 0.18 5.06 -3.94
C ALA A 111 -0.19 5.13 -2.46
N GLU A 112 0.74 5.56 -1.60
CA GLU A 112 0.46 5.72 -0.17
C GLU A 112 -0.60 6.80 0.11
N ASN A 113 -0.64 7.84 -0.72
CA ASN A 113 -1.62 8.92 -0.65
C ASN A 113 -3.01 8.52 -1.19
N LEU A 114 -3.24 7.25 -1.52
CA LEU A 114 -4.52 6.77 -2.04
C LEU A 114 -5.64 7.06 -1.01
N PRO A 115 -6.69 7.84 -1.38
CA PRO A 115 -7.71 8.25 -0.43
C PRO A 115 -8.44 7.06 0.21
N VAL A 116 -8.85 7.23 1.47
CA VAL A 116 -9.67 6.23 2.18
C VAL A 116 -10.98 5.98 1.42
N GLY A 117 -11.36 4.71 1.30
CA GLY A 117 -12.53 4.25 0.54
C GLY A 117 -12.25 3.93 -0.93
N SER A 118 -11.01 4.15 -1.40
CA SER A 118 -10.62 3.83 -2.78
C SER A 118 -10.48 2.33 -2.99
N GLN A 119 -10.83 1.87 -4.18
CA GLN A 119 -10.64 0.48 -4.57
C GLN A 119 -9.16 0.16 -4.82
N VAL A 120 -8.66 -0.89 -4.18
CA VAL A 120 -7.29 -1.38 -4.34
C VAL A 120 -7.24 -2.51 -5.37
N LEU A 121 -8.10 -3.52 -5.19
CA LEU A 121 -8.24 -4.64 -6.11
C LEU A 121 -9.63 -5.25 -5.98
N ARG A 122 -9.97 -6.18 -6.87
CA ARG A 122 -11.20 -6.96 -6.79
C ARG A 122 -10.87 -8.44 -6.93
N VAL A 123 -11.29 -9.23 -5.95
CA VAL A 123 -11.21 -10.70 -6.03
C VAL A 123 -12.50 -11.26 -6.61
N VAL A 124 -12.38 -12.41 -7.27
CA VAL A 124 -13.52 -13.11 -7.87
C VAL A 124 -13.39 -14.60 -7.58
N ALA A 125 -14.42 -15.15 -6.98
CA ALA A 125 -14.64 -16.58 -6.85
C ALA A 125 -15.98 -16.97 -7.49
N THR A 126 -16.03 -18.17 -8.04
CA THR A 126 -17.22 -18.76 -8.67
C THR A 126 -17.55 -20.06 -7.99
N ASP A 127 -18.84 -20.31 -7.82
CA ASP A 127 -19.37 -21.54 -7.27
C ASP A 127 -20.25 -22.23 -8.33
N ALA A 128 -20.18 -23.56 -8.41
CA ALA A 128 -20.89 -24.33 -9.43
C ALA A 128 -22.34 -24.68 -9.00
N ASP A 129 -22.62 -24.59 -7.70
CA ASP A 129 -23.91 -24.92 -7.12
C ASP A 129 -24.99 -23.90 -7.51
N ALA A 130 -26.26 -24.26 -7.35
CA ALA A 130 -27.39 -23.41 -7.71
C ALA A 130 -27.94 -22.60 -6.53
N GLY A 131 -28.52 -21.44 -6.83
CA GLY A 131 -29.28 -20.68 -5.84
C GLY A 131 -28.41 -20.16 -4.68
N PRO A 132 -28.81 -20.34 -3.40
CA PRO A 132 -28.02 -19.91 -2.25
C PRO A 132 -26.67 -20.62 -2.13
N ASN A 133 -26.60 -21.90 -2.49
CA ASN A 133 -25.37 -22.70 -2.46
C ASN A 133 -24.35 -22.16 -3.47
N GLY A 134 -24.80 -21.62 -4.61
CA GLY A 134 -23.92 -20.92 -5.55
C GLY A 134 -23.55 -19.47 -5.17
N ARG A 135 -24.09 -18.92 -4.07
CA ARG A 135 -23.92 -17.49 -3.74
C ARG A 135 -22.67 -17.26 -2.90
N VAL A 136 -21.66 -16.70 -3.53
CA VAL A 136 -20.39 -16.37 -2.88
C VAL A 136 -20.45 -15.05 -2.11
N SER A 137 -19.89 -15.06 -0.90
CA SER A 137 -19.59 -13.88 -0.09
C SER A 137 -18.10 -13.84 0.28
N TYR A 138 -17.54 -12.63 0.44
CA TYR A 138 -16.10 -12.43 0.67
C TYR A 138 -15.82 -11.85 2.05
N SER A 139 -14.74 -12.29 2.68
CA SER A 139 -14.30 -11.78 3.97
C SER A 139 -12.78 -11.92 4.18
N PHE A 140 -12.27 -11.39 5.30
CA PHE A 140 -10.88 -11.62 5.70
C PHE A 140 -10.72 -12.95 6.44
N SER A 141 -9.76 -13.78 6.02
CA SER A 141 -9.39 -15.02 6.71
C SER A 141 -8.31 -14.75 7.76
N ASN A 142 -8.71 -14.66 9.03
CA ASN A 142 -7.81 -14.55 10.19
C ASN A 142 -6.65 -13.53 10.01
N VAL A 143 -6.99 -12.27 9.72
CA VAL A 143 -6.03 -11.18 9.56
C VAL A 143 -5.86 -10.38 10.86
N PRO A 144 -4.66 -9.84 11.15
CA PRO A 144 -4.44 -9.01 12.33
C PRO A 144 -5.22 -7.69 12.24
N ASP A 145 -5.50 -7.07 13.39
CA ASP A 145 -6.25 -5.82 13.47
C ASP A 145 -5.63 -4.67 12.68
N SER A 146 -4.29 -4.67 12.52
CA SER A 146 -3.61 -3.68 11.68
C SER A 146 -4.08 -3.72 10.22
N ILE A 147 -4.36 -4.91 9.67
CA ILE A 147 -4.93 -5.04 8.33
C ILE A 147 -6.39 -4.56 8.31
N ARG A 148 -7.19 -4.90 9.34
CA ARG A 148 -8.60 -4.48 9.41
C ARG A 148 -8.79 -2.97 9.55
N ARG A 149 -7.79 -2.26 10.08
CA ARG A 149 -7.77 -0.79 10.16
C ARG A 149 -7.42 -0.12 8.83
N LEU A 150 -6.69 -0.82 7.96
CA LEU A 150 -6.16 -0.28 6.72
C LEU A 150 -6.94 -0.71 5.47
N PHE A 151 -7.60 -1.87 5.51
CA PHE A 151 -8.33 -2.44 4.40
C PHE A 151 -9.70 -2.98 4.82
N THR A 152 -10.66 -2.88 3.90
CA THR A 152 -11.99 -3.50 3.99
C THR A 152 -12.21 -4.39 2.77
N VAL A 153 -13.06 -5.41 2.91
CA VAL A 153 -13.56 -6.23 1.81
C VAL A 153 -15.07 -6.08 1.74
N GLU A 154 -15.58 -5.72 0.57
CA GLU A 154 -17.02 -5.73 0.33
C GLU A 154 -17.50 -7.17 0.10
N SER A 155 -18.45 -7.61 0.93
CA SER A 155 -18.86 -9.02 1.00
C SER A 155 -19.49 -9.55 -0.29
N ASN A 156 -20.11 -8.71 -1.10
CA ASN A 156 -20.85 -9.16 -2.29
C ASN A 156 -20.04 -9.01 -3.58
N SER A 157 -19.24 -7.94 -3.69
CA SER A 157 -18.52 -7.62 -4.92
C SER A 157 -17.12 -8.23 -4.96
N GLY A 158 -16.53 -8.52 -3.79
CA GLY A 158 -15.12 -8.91 -3.65
C GLY A 158 -14.15 -7.72 -3.79
N GLU A 159 -14.64 -6.48 -3.73
CA GLU A 159 -13.79 -5.30 -3.77
C GLU A 159 -13.03 -5.12 -2.46
N VAL A 160 -11.70 -5.05 -2.56
CA VAL A 160 -10.83 -4.64 -1.45
C VAL A 160 -10.64 -3.14 -1.54
N LYS A 161 -10.95 -2.41 -0.47
CA LYS A 161 -10.87 -0.94 -0.39
C LYS A 161 -9.95 -0.51 0.74
N THR A 162 -9.39 0.69 0.63
CA THR A 162 -8.69 1.34 1.75
C THR A 162 -9.68 1.73 2.85
N ALA A 163 -9.31 1.49 4.09
CA ALA A 163 -10.08 1.80 5.30
C ALA A 163 -9.38 2.85 6.19
N GLY A 164 -8.07 2.98 6.03
CA GLY A 164 -7.20 3.92 6.72
C GLY A 164 -6.10 4.42 5.78
N PRO A 165 -5.34 5.44 6.21
CA PRO A 165 -4.23 5.97 5.43
C PRO A 165 -3.13 4.92 5.27
N LEU A 166 -2.51 4.89 4.10
CA LEU A 166 -1.33 4.08 3.83
C LEU A 166 -0.10 4.99 3.98
N ASP A 167 1.01 4.40 4.39
CA ASP A 167 2.28 5.09 4.63
C ASP A 167 3.40 4.14 4.17
N PHE A 168 4.16 4.58 3.17
CA PHE A 168 5.24 3.81 2.57
C PHE A 168 6.45 3.71 3.51
N GLU A 169 6.75 4.77 4.26
CA GLU A 169 7.78 4.84 5.31
C GLU A 169 7.46 3.87 6.45
N GLU A 170 6.18 3.68 6.79
CA GLU A 170 5.74 2.69 7.78
C GLU A 170 5.82 1.27 7.22
N LYS A 171 5.18 1.00 6.07
CA LYS A 171 5.12 -0.36 5.51
C LYS A 171 4.86 -0.40 4.00
N LYS A 172 5.89 -0.83 3.28
CA LYS A 172 5.95 -0.94 1.81
C LYS A 172 5.09 -2.07 1.20
N LYS A 173 4.69 -3.07 1.98
CA LYS A 173 3.99 -4.26 1.45
C LYS A 173 3.02 -4.89 2.45
N TYR A 174 1.82 -5.17 1.98
CA TYR A 174 0.78 -5.88 2.73
C TYR A 174 0.46 -7.21 2.07
N THR A 175 0.47 -8.27 2.85
CA THR A 175 0.04 -9.60 2.42
C THR A 175 -0.97 -10.14 3.42
N PHE A 176 -2.15 -10.54 2.94
CA PHE A 176 -3.18 -11.15 3.76
C PHE A 176 -4.05 -12.14 2.97
N THR A 177 -4.76 -12.99 3.69
CA THR A 177 -5.61 -14.03 3.11
C THR A 177 -7.07 -13.58 3.11
N LEU A 178 -7.74 -13.78 1.99
CA LEU A 178 -9.18 -13.58 1.82
C LEU A 178 -9.89 -14.92 1.79
N GLU A 179 -11.12 -14.93 2.27
CA GLU A 179 -12.02 -16.08 2.27
C GLU A 179 -13.19 -15.79 1.33
N ALA A 180 -13.57 -16.77 0.53
CA ALA A 180 -14.85 -16.82 -0.16
C ALA A 180 -15.68 -17.93 0.50
N THR A 181 -16.92 -17.62 0.87
CA THR A 181 -17.85 -18.53 1.54
C THR A 181 -19.15 -18.56 0.75
N ASP A 182 -19.62 -19.75 0.41
CA ASP A 182 -20.94 -19.93 -0.20
C ASP A 182 -22.08 -19.78 0.82
N GLY A 183 -23.33 -19.98 0.38
CA GLY A 183 -24.48 -19.98 1.29
C GLY A 183 -24.61 -21.22 2.18
N GLY A 184 -23.95 -22.33 1.83
CA GLY A 184 -23.96 -23.59 2.58
C GLY A 184 -22.85 -23.73 3.63
N GLY A 185 -21.89 -22.81 3.65
CA GLY A 185 -20.75 -22.76 4.55
C GLY A 185 -19.46 -23.40 4.02
N LEU A 186 -19.38 -23.83 2.75
CA LEU A 186 -18.08 -24.20 2.16
C LEU A 186 -17.26 -22.96 1.83
N THR A 187 -15.96 -23.08 2.05
CA THR A 187 -15.03 -21.96 1.96
C THR A 187 -13.84 -22.27 1.07
N SER A 188 -13.30 -21.24 0.43
CA SER A 188 -11.95 -21.27 -0.14
C SER A 188 -11.18 -19.99 0.18
N HIS A 189 -9.88 -20.01 -0.13
CA HIS A 189 -8.98 -18.92 0.22
C HIS A 189 -8.10 -18.48 -0.94
N CYS A 190 -7.77 -17.18 -0.99
CA CYS A 190 -6.73 -16.64 -1.85
C CYS A 190 -5.85 -15.65 -1.08
N LYS A 191 -4.66 -15.34 -1.61
CA LYS A 191 -3.79 -14.29 -1.06
C LYS A 191 -3.98 -12.98 -1.82
N ALA A 192 -4.04 -11.88 -1.09
CA ALA A 192 -3.88 -10.53 -1.63
C ALA A 192 -2.49 -10.01 -1.27
N GLN A 193 -1.81 -9.41 -2.24
CA GLN A 193 -0.50 -8.81 -2.10
C GLN A 193 -0.54 -7.38 -2.65
N ILE A 194 -0.35 -6.41 -1.78
CA ILE A 194 -0.45 -4.99 -2.11
C ILE A 194 0.92 -4.39 -1.86
N ASP A 195 1.58 -3.92 -2.92
CA ASP A 195 2.81 -3.14 -2.81
C ASP A 195 2.43 -1.64 -2.79
N ILE A 196 2.97 -0.90 -1.83
CA ILE A 196 2.77 0.55 -1.73
C ILE A 196 3.85 1.24 -2.57
N THR A 197 3.47 2.27 -3.31
CA THR A 197 4.41 3.14 -4.03
C THR A 197 4.59 4.44 -3.25
N ASP A 198 5.87 4.81 -3.10
CA ASP A 198 6.38 6.04 -2.49
C ASP A 198 5.90 7.27 -3.27
N GLU A 199 5.39 8.26 -2.55
CA GLU A 199 5.02 9.58 -3.04
C GLU A 199 5.89 10.62 -2.35
N ASN A 200 6.18 11.74 -3.02
CA ASN A 200 7.03 12.79 -2.43
C ASN A 200 6.26 13.57 -1.34
N ASP A 201 6.21 13.01 -0.14
CA ASP A 201 5.33 13.42 0.95
C ASP A 201 6.07 13.82 2.24
N ASN A 202 7.39 13.61 2.30
CA ASN A 202 8.25 14.12 3.34
C ASN A 202 9.21 15.19 2.80
N PRO A 203 9.28 16.39 3.40
CA PRO A 203 10.27 17.38 2.99
C PRO A 203 11.65 17.07 3.61
N PRO A 204 12.76 17.50 2.96
CA PRO A 204 14.11 17.34 3.49
C PRO A 204 14.30 17.99 4.85
N GLU A 205 14.79 17.23 5.85
CA GLU A 205 15.10 17.73 7.18
C GLU A 205 16.60 18.04 7.31
N ILE A 206 16.94 19.26 7.74
CA ILE A 206 18.32 19.70 7.97
C ILE A 206 18.60 19.66 9.48
N THR A 207 19.52 18.80 9.90
CA THR A 207 20.00 18.69 11.28
C THR A 207 21.41 19.27 11.42
N LEU A 208 21.58 20.20 12.37
CA LEU A 208 22.89 20.72 12.75
C LEU A 208 23.59 19.74 13.71
N LEU A 209 24.70 19.14 13.27
CA LEU A 209 25.48 18.20 14.07
C LEU A 209 26.52 18.91 14.94
N SER A 210 27.18 19.92 14.39
CA SER A 210 28.13 20.75 15.13
C SER A 210 28.21 22.16 14.55
N LEU A 211 28.51 23.12 15.43
CA LEU A 211 28.73 24.53 15.08
C LEU A 211 29.95 25.02 15.86
N SER A 212 31.00 25.39 15.14
CA SER A 212 32.19 26.03 15.67
C SER A 212 32.00 27.54 15.61
N SER A 213 31.20 28.10 16.51
CA SER A 213 31.01 29.55 16.67
C SER A 213 31.29 29.93 18.13
N PRO A 214 32.05 31.00 18.40
CA PRO A 214 32.62 31.96 17.45
C PRO A 214 33.81 31.43 16.61
N VAL A 215 34.11 32.10 15.49
CA VAL A 215 35.24 31.82 14.59
C VAL A 215 36.16 33.04 14.54
N PRO A 216 37.49 32.90 14.73
CA PRO A 216 38.44 33.99 14.51
C PRO A 216 38.42 34.49 13.06
N GLU A 217 38.58 35.80 12.84
CA GLU A 217 38.62 36.35 11.48
C GLU A 217 39.86 35.91 10.68
N ASP A 218 40.98 35.68 11.38
CA ASP A 218 42.22 35.13 10.84
C ASP A 218 42.17 33.61 10.56
N ALA A 219 40.99 32.98 10.70
CA ALA A 219 40.80 31.57 10.44
C ALA A 219 41.17 31.21 8.98
N PRO A 220 42.02 30.19 8.77
CA PRO A 220 42.48 29.85 7.43
C PRO A 220 41.33 29.38 6.52
N THR A 221 41.47 29.63 5.23
CA THR A 221 40.55 29.11 4.21
C THR A 221 40.40 27.59 4.34
N GLY A 222 39.16 27.10 4.30
CA GLY A 222 38.84 25.68 4.51
C GLY A 222 38.59 25.29 5.96
N THR A 223 38.67 26.23 6.92
CA THR A 223 38.18 26.02 8.29
C THR A 223 36.72 25.59 8.27
N VAL A 224 36.40 24.49 8.98
CA VAL A 224 35.04 23.96 9.10
C VAL A 224 34.30 24.71 10.19
N VAL A 225 33.24 25.43 9.82
CA VAL A 225 32.41 26.22 10.73
C VAL A 225 31.20 25.44 11.22
N ALA A 226 30.57 24.64 10.37
CA ALA A 226 29.42 23.83 10.76
C ALA A 226 29.42 22.47 10.05
N LEU A 227 28.90 21.45 10.74
CA LEU A 227 28.61 20.14 10.18
C LEU A 227 27.11 19.92 10.21
N LEU A 228 26.55 19.51 9.07
CA LEU A 228 25.13 19.36 8.84
C LEU A 228 24.84 17.95 8.33
N LYS A 229 23.66 17.46 8.64
CA LYS A 229 23.09 16.26 8.04
C LYS A 229 21.77 16.66 7.40
N VAL A 230 21.59 16.34 6.12
CA VAL A 230 20.29 16.45 5.47
C VAL A 230 19.75 15.05 5.27
N ARG A 231 18.51 14.84 5.67
CA ARG A 231 17.84 13.55 5.51
C ARG A 231 16.44 13.79 5.00
N ASP A 232 16.08 13.03 3.97
CA ASP A 232 14.70 12.82 3.59
C ASP A 232 14.25 11.42 4.05
N ARG A 233 12.95 11.28 4.32
CA ARG A 233 12.37 9.98 4.69
C ARG A 233 11.91 9.19 3.48
N ASP A 234 11.60 9.89 2.38
CA ASP A 234 11.14 9.29 1.14
C ASP A 234 12.25 8.45 0.49
N SER A 235 11.89 7.62 -0.49
CA SER A 235 12.81 6.72 -1.17
C SER A 235 13.11 7.14 -2.61
N GLY A 236 14.18 6.59 -3.19
CA GLY A 236 14.53 6.87 -4.60
C GLY A 236 14.86 8.35 -4.84
N GLU A 237 14.26 8.92 -5.88
CA GLU A 237 14.45 10.33 -6.27
C GLU A 237 13.79 11.30 -5.29
N ASN A 238 12.65 10.93 -4.71
CA ASN A 238 11.96 11.70 -3.66
C ASN A 238 12.86 11.82 -2.42
N GLY A 239 13.64 10.79 -2.11
CA GLY A 239 14.62 10.82 -1.01
C GLY A 239 15.95 11.52 -1.32
N GLN A 240 16.20 11.90 -2.58
CA GLN A 240 17.50 12.42 -3.01
C GLN A 240 17.60 13.93 -2.79
N VAL A 241 18.39 14.33 -1.81
CA VAL A 241 18.49 15.73 -1.37
C VAL A 241 19.72 16.45 -1.91
N SER A 242 19.50 17.70 -2.33
CA SER A 242 20.53 18.71 -2.60
C SER A 242 20.40 19.85 -1.59
N CYS A 243 21.52 20.40 -1.12
CA CYS A 243 21.52 21.51 -0.17
C CYS A 243 22.38 22.65 -0.66
N GLU A 244 21.84 23.85 -0.61
CA GLU A 244 22.47 25.08 -1.05
C GLU A 244 22.47 26.10 0.09
N LEU A 245 23.49 26.97 0.07
CA LEU A 245 23.61 28.07 1.00
C LEU A 245 23.10 29.35 0.31
N SER A 246 22.05 29.94 0.87
CA SER A 246 21.53 31.24 0.44
C SER A 246 22.35 32.34 1.11
N GLY A 247 23.35 32.84 0.38
CA GLY A 247 24.30 33.88 0.79
C GLY A 247 25.68 33.60 0.20
N GLU A 248 26.22 34.51 -0.60
CA GLU A 248 27.59 34.43 -1.11
C GLU A 248 28.61 34.97 -0.07
N ALA A 249 29.90 34.69 -0.30
CA ALA A 249 31.11 35.00 0.50
C ALA A 249 30.95 35.79 1.82
N PRO A 250 31.58 35.34 2.94
CA PRO A 250 32.81 34.52 2.97
C PRO A 250 32.61 33.05 3.38
N LEU A 251 31.39 32.51 3.34
CA LEU A 251 31.12 31.11 3.73
C LEU A 251 30.56 30.30 2.55
N SER A 252 30.91 29.02 2.46
CA SER A 252 30.44 28.09 1.43
C SER A 252 30.00 26.76 2.02
N ILE A 253 29.13 26.05 1.31
CA ILE A 253 28.69 24.70 1.67
C ILE A 253 29.29 23.68 0.70
N VAL A 254 29.82 22.58 1.25
CA VAL A 254 30.37 21.47 0.47
C VAL A 254 29.70 20.18 0.91
N ALA A 255 29.16 19.45 -0.08
CA ALA A 255 28.58 18.13 0.14
C ALA A 255 29.67 17.11 0.50
N SER A 256 29.35 16.24 1.46
CA SER A 256 30.14 15.10 1.87
C SER A 256 29.34 13.81 1.65
N PRO A 257 30.00 12.63 1.52
CA PRO A 257 29.31 11.37 1.29
C PRO A 257 28.22 11.09 2.32
N GLY A 258 27.11 10.51 1.84
CA GLY A 258 26.00 10.08 2.69
C GLY A 258 25.09 11.22 3.18
N GLY A 259 24.94 12.32 2.44
CA GLY A 259 23.99 13.40 2.79
C GLY A 259 24.46 14.30 3.92
N SER A 260 25.76 14.29 4.23
CA SER A 260 26.36 15.22 5.18
C SER A 260 26.87 16.45 4.44
N TYR A 261 26.81 17.63 5.05
CA TYR A 261 27.30 18.87 4.47
C TYR A 261 28.20 19.60 5.45
N LYS A 262 29.22 20.29 4.93
CA LYS A 262 30.15 21.11 5.73
C LYS A 262 30.05 22.55 5.29
N VAL A 263 29.93 23.46 6.25
CA VAL A 263 30.09 24.90 6.00
C VAL A 263 31.54 25.27 6.24
N LEU A 264 32.17 25.93 5.28
CA LEU A 264 33.59 26.24 5.25
C LEU A 264 33.83 27.75 5.04
N VAL A 265 34.93 28.25 5.61
CA VAL A 265 35.48 29.58 5.29
C VAL A 265 36.07 29.59 3.87
N LEU A 266 35.64 30.56 3.04
CA LEU A 266 36.08 30.75 1.65
C LEU A 266 37.43 31.47 1.55
N ALA A 267 37.87 31.71 0.31
CA ALA A 267 39.11 32.42 -0.01
C ALA A 267 39.08 33.92 0.33
N LYS A 268 37.89 34.55 0.39
CA LYS A 268 37.76 35.84 1.08
C LYS A 268 37.70 35.51 2.57
N ALA A 269 38.70 35.98 3.32
CA ALA A 269 38.77 35.79 4.75
C ALA A 269 37.52 36.37 5.44
N LEU A 270 37.20 35.84 6.61
CA LEU A 270 36.30 36.53 7.53
C LEU A 270 36.95 37.87 7.88
N ASP A 271 36.16 38.92 7.96
CA ASP A 271 36.60 40.28 8.30
C ASP A 271 35.55 40.82 9.26
N ARG A 272 35.92 40.95 10.53
CA ARG A 272 35.03 41.36 11.61
C ARG A 272 34.73 42.85 11.50
N GLU A 273 35.70 43.67 11.06
CA GLU A 273 35.51 45.10 10.80
C GLU A 273 34.45 45.34 9.70
N GLU A 274 34.35 44.44 8.72
CA GLU A 274 33.27 44.41 7.73
C GLU A 274 31.96 43.84 8.31
N ALA A 275 32.02 42.69 8.99
CA ALA A 275 30.85 42.02 9.56
C ALA A 275 31.17 41.14 10.79
N ALA A 276 30.77 41.62 11.99
CA ALA A 276 30.91 40.87 13.24
C ALA A 276 30.13 39.54 13.31
N PHE A 277 29.17 39.30 12.42
CA PHE A 277 28.47 38.02 12.30
C PHE A 277 27.90 37.80 10.90
N HIS A 278 27.73 36.53 10.54
CA HIS A 278 27.07 36.09 9.32
C HIS A 278 25.82 35.26 9.64
N GLU A 279 24.69 35.63 9.07
CA GLU A 279 23.46 34.82 9.09
C GLU A 279 23.36 33.99 7.81
N LEU A 280 23.39 32.68 7.98
CA LEU A 280 23.34 31.71 6.92
C LEU A 280 21.95 31.11 6.83
N VAL A 281 21.37 31.11 5.63
CA VAL A 281 20.11 30.41 5.34
C VAL A 281 20.44 29.22 4.44
N LEU A 282 20.29 28.02 4.98
CA LEU A 282 20.44 26.77 4.23
C LEU A 282 19.10 26.38 3.63
N ARG A 283 19.11 25.95 2.38
CA ARG A 283 17.95 25.43 1.67
C ARG A 283 18.27 24.05 1.12
N ALA A 284 17.56 23.04 1.61
CA ALA A 284 17.58 21.70 1.05
C ALA A 284 16.37 21.51 0.14
N SER A 285 16.56 20.82 -0.98
CA SER A 285 15.52 20.43 -1.93
C SER A 285 15.66 18.94 -2.26
N ASP A 286 14.56 18.20 -2.22
CA ASP A 286 14.52 16.85 -2.79
C ASP A 286 14.45 16.89 -4.33
N GLY A 287 14.55 15.71 -4.93
CA GLY A 287 14.47 15.49 -6.38
C GLY A 287 13.08 15.06 -6.87
N GLY A 288 12.05 15.09 -6.03
CA GLY A 288 10.71 14.67 -6.43
C GLY A 288 10.01 15.69 -7.35
N ASP A 289 8.86 15.29 -7.91
CA ASP A 289 7.98 16.17 -8.71
C ASP A 289 6.55 16.15 -8.15
N PRO A 290 6.08 17.22 -7.49
CA PRO A 290 6.78 18.48 -7.23
C PRO A 290 7.85 18.34 -6.15
N ALA A 291 8.96 19.06 -6.30
CA ALA A 291 10.03 19.06 -5.30
C ALA A 291 9.60 19.75 -4.00
N ARG A 292 9.99 19.20 -2.85
CA ARG A 292 9.80 19.84 -1.54
C ARG A 292 11.12 20.36 -1.01
N THR A 293 11.02 21.32 -0.07
CA THR A 293 12.20 22.01 0.45
C THR A 293 12.16 22.18 1.96
N GLY A 294 13.31 22.02 2.59
CA GLY A 294 13.57 22.36 3.99
C GLY A 294 14.51 23.56 4.11
N THR A 295 14.37 24.36 5.17
CA THR A 295 15.28 25.48 5.43
C THR A 295 15.79 25.49 6.86
N ALA A 296 17.06 25.86 7.05
CA ALA A 296 17.66 26.05 8.38
C ALA A 296 18.41 27.38 8.44
N ARG A 297 18.44 28.02 9.61
CA ARG A 297 19.17 29.27 9.84
C ARG A 297 20.30 29.04 10.84
N ILE A 298 21.50 29.52 10.51
CA ILE A 298 22.68 29.42 11.37
C ILE A 298 23.28 30.81 11.49
N ARG A 299 23.63 31.21 12.71
CA ARG A 299 24.36 32.44 12.96
C ARG A 299 25.79 32.10 13.36
N VAL A 300 26.75 32.61 12.60
CA VAL A 300 28.19 32.47 12.86
C VAL A 300 28.69 33.82 13.37
N THR A 301 29.29 33.83 14.56
CA THR A 301 29.89 35.04 15.13
C THR A 301 31.37 35.05 14.82
N VAL A 302 31.88 36.20 14.38
CA VAL A 302 33.30 36.41 14.11
C VAL A 302 33.94 37.06 15.34
N VAL A 303 35.10 36.57 15.77
CA VAL A 303 35.89 37.18 16.85
C VAL A 303 37.15 37.81 16.30
N ASP A 304 37.50 38.93 16.94
CA ASP A 304 38.61 39.81 16.62
C ASP A 304 39.97 39.10 16.68
N ALA A 305 40.79 39.33 15.67
CA ALA A 305 42.21 39.05 15.63
C ALA A 305 42.96 40.39 15.46
N ASN A 306 44.16 40.50 16.03
CA ASN A 306 44.92 41.73 15.92
C ASN A 306 45.62 41.83 14.55
N ASP A 307 44.87 42.15 13.50
CA ASP A 307 45.36 42.23 12.13
C ASP A 307 45.39 43.64 11.55
N ASN A 308 44.80 44.63 12.25
CA ASN A 308 45.03 46.03 11.97
C ASN A 308 46.17 46.60 12.83
N ALA A 309 46.86 47.60 12.29
CA ALA A 309 47.92 48.30 12.99
C ALA A 309 47.45 49.73 13.30
N PRO A 310 47.90 50.35 14.40
CA PRO A 310 47.51 51.71 14.73
C PRO A 310 47.95 52.69 13.62
N VAL A 311 47.00 53.46 13.09
CA VAL A 311 47.26 54.46 12.04
C VAL A 311 47.15 55.86 12.62
N PHE A 312 48.21 56.66 12.50
CA PHE A 312 48.19 58.07 12.87
C PHE A 312 47.24 58.88 11.96
N SER A 313 46.59 59.90 12.54
CA SER A 313 45.65 60.77 11.82
C SER A 313 46.26 61.58 10.67
N GLN A 314 47.59 61.74 10.67
CA GLN A 314 48.36 62.45 9.64
C GLN A 314 49.65 61.68 9.33
N ALA A 315 50.08 61.73 8.07
CA ALA A 315 51.34 61.12 7.63
C ALA A 315 52.58 61.89 8.14
N GLU A 316 52.44 63.19 8.37
CA GLU A 316 53.49 64.04 8.92
C GLU A 316 52.86 65.12 9.80
N TYR A 317 53.50 65.43 10.93
CA TYR A 317 53.10 66.50 11.85
C TYR A 317 54.17 67.59 11.85
N THR A 318 53.89 68.74 11.22
CA THR A 318 54.78 69.90 11.26
C THR A 318 54.28 70.90 12.29
N VAL A 319 55.11 71.21 13.30
CA VAL A 319 54.80 72.23 14.32
C VAL A 319 55.80 73.37 14.25
N ARG A 320 55.31 74.61 14.24
CA ARG A 320 56.14 75.81 14.39
C ARG A 320 56.10 76.27 15.83
N VAL A 321 57.27 76.41 16.45
CA VAL A 321 57.42 76.73 17.87
C VAL A 321 58.09 78.10 18.00
N ALA A 322 57.54 78.96 18.86
CA ALA A 322 58.14 80.26 19.16
C ALA A 322 59.38 80.09 20.07
N GLU A 323 60.38 80.95 19.90
CA GLU A 323 61.66 80.85 20.62
C GLU A 323 61.55 81.05 22.14
N ASP A 324 60.46 81.64 22.60
CA ASP A 324 60.17 81.97 24.00
C ASP A 324 59.19 81.01 24.69
N VAL A 325 58.90 79.85 24.08
CA VAL A 325 57.96 78.86 24.63
C VAL A 325 58.40 78.38 26.03
N PRO A 326 57.55 78.48 27.06
CA PRO A 326 57.86 78.02 28.41
C PRO A 326 58.09 76.50 28.52
N VAL A 327 58.97 76.11 29.44
CA VAL A 327 59.23 74.70 29.77
C VAL A 327 57.95 74.00 30.24
N GLY A 328 57.66 72.83 29.68
CA GLY A 328 56.47 72.04 29.97
C GLY A 328 55.27 72.31 29.06
N SER A 329 55.40 73.20 28.07
CA SER A 329 54.35 73.44 27.08
C SER A 329 54.16 72.24 26.15
N VAL A 330 52.91 71.88 25.87
CA VAL A 330 52.57 70.85 24.87
C VAL A 330 52.73 71.45 23.47
N LEU A 331 53.66 70.90 22.69
CA LEU A 331 53.95 71.40 21.34
C LEU A 331 53.06 70.75 20.28
N VAL A 332 52.77 69.46 20.44
CA VAL A 332 51.98 68.67 19.50
C VAL A 332 51.18 67.64 20.27
N THR A 333 49.96 67.38 19.82
CA THR A 333 49.16 66.23 20.24
C THR A 333 48.91 65.39 19.00
N VAL A 334 49.38 64.14 19.04
CA VAL A 334 49.17 63.19 17.95
C VAL A 334 48.10 62.20 18.36
N THR A 335 47.32 61.75 17.39
CA THR A 335 46.29 60.73 17.58
C THR A 335 46.47 59.63 16.54
N ALA A 336 46.40 58.39 16.97
CA ALA A 336 46.31 57.19 16.15
C ALA A 336 45.06 56.40 16.54
N THR A 337 44.49 55.72 15.56
CA THR A 337 43.33 54.84 15.70
C THR A 337 43.68 53.47 15.20
N ASP A 338 43.17 52.45 15.87
CA ASP A 338 43.27 51.07 15.48
C ASP A 338 41.84 50.52 15.30
N ALA A 339 41.62 49.70 14.29
CA ALA A 339 40.30 49.22 13.89
C ALA A 339 39.85 47.98 14.70
N ASP A 340 40.79 47.29 15.33
CA ASP A 340 40.55 46.07 16.10
C ASP A 340 39.73 46.34 17.37
N GLU A 341 39.16 45.29 17.95
CA GLU A 341 38.30 45.34 19.13
C GLU A 341 39.07 45.30 20.46
N GLY A 342 38.57 46.07 21.44
CA GLY A 342 39.00 45.93 22.83
C GLY A 342 40.48 46.26 23.06
N LEU A 343 41.27 45.28 23.49
CA LEU A 343 42.70 45.46 23.79
C LEU A 343 43.55 45.55 22.52
N ASN A 344 43.13 44.91 21.43
CA ASN A 344 43.83 44.94 20.15
C ASN A 344 43.74 46.37 19.56
N GLY A 345 42.57 47.00 19.67
CA GLY A 345 42.37 48.40 19.29
C GLY A 345 42.97 49.46 20.25
N HIS A 346 43.61 49.06 21.36
CA HIS A 346 44.07 50.01 22.38
C HIS A 346 45.44 50.61 22.06
N VAL A 347 45.45 51.87 21.60
CA VAL A 347 46.68 52.61 21.29
C VAL A 347 47.36 53.14 22.56
N LYS A 348 48.67 52.86 22.69
CA LYS A 348 49.55 53.43 23.73
C LYS A 348 50.67 54.25 23.08
N TYR A 349 50.75 55.54 23.44
CA TYR A 349 51.69 56.53 22.88
C TYR A 349 53.02 56.61 23.62
#